data_AF-A0A2G9S2H0-F1
#
_entry.id   AF-A0A2G9S2H0-F1
#
_cell.length_a   1.000
_cell.length_b   1.000
_cell.length_c   1.000
_cell.angle_alpha   90.00
_cell.angle_beta   90.00
_cell.angle_gamma   90.00
#
_symmetry.space_group_name_H-M   'P 1'
#
loop_
_entity.id
_entity.type
_entity.pdbx_description
1 polymer ?
#
loop_
_entity_poly.entity_id
_entity_poly.type
_entity_poly.pdbx_seq_one_letter_code
_entity_poly.pdbx_strand_id
1 'polypeptide(L)' 'MVEIVTTTGDRDVVDKGHFTSESAQILIGEIMGCNRDLENIKQNINDVQNKMKKIIDVLGRV' A
#
# COMPACT_ATOMS: atom_id res chain seq x y z
N MET A 1 -6.87 5.10 -25.90
CA MET A 1 -7.62 4.96 -24.63
C MET A 1 -6.88 3.91 -23.83
N VAL A 2 -6.27 4.28 -22.70
CA VAL A 2 -5.54 3.34 -21.84
C VAL A 2 -6.50 2.94 -20.73
N GLU A 3 -6.95 1.68 -20.73
CA GLU A 3 -7.76 1.14 -19.64
C GLU A 3 -6.86 0.84 -18.44
N ILE A 4 -7.14 1.49 -17.32
CA ILE A 4 -6.51 1.22 -16.05
C ILE A 4 -7.33 0.12 -15.37
N VAL A 5 -6.81 -1.11 -15.40
CA VAL A 5 -7.39 -2.23 -14.66
C VAL A 5 -6.94 -2.10 -13.20
N THR A 6 -7.88 -1.90 -12.28
CA THR A 6 -7.63 -1.93 -10.84
C THR A 6 -7.94 -3.33 -10.30
N THR A 7 -6.92 -4.15 -10.07
CA THR A 7 -7.10 -5.47 -9.44
C THR A 7 -7.24 -5.31 -7.93
N THR A 8 -8.46 -5.05 -7.48
CA THR A 8 -8.86 -5.13 -6.07
C THR A 8 -9.28 -6.58 -5.79
N GLY A 9 -8.34 -7.45 -5.43
CA GLY A 9 -8.70 -8.83 -5.09
C GLY A 9 -7.48 -9.68 -4.74
N ASP A 10 -7.48 -10.18 -3.51
CA ASP A 10 -6.45 -11.02 -2.89
C ASP A 10 -6.07 -12.23 -3.77
N ARG A 11 -4.76 -12.49 -3.87
CA ARG A 11 -4.08 -13.64 -4.52
C ARG A 11 -4.27 -13.81 -6.03
N ASP A 12 -3.29 -13.36 -6.81
CA ASP A 12 -2.19 -14.18 -7.30
C ASP A 12 -1.23 -13.26 -8.05
N VAL A 13 0.05 -13.63 -8.12
CA VAL A 13 1.08 -12.86 -8.81
C VAL A 13 0.59 -12.54 -10.22
N VAL A 14 0.34 -11.25 -10.51
CA VAL A 14 0.09 -10.78 -11.87
C VAL A 14 1.30 -11.17 -12.69
N ASP A 15 1.10 -12.13 -13.59
CA ASP A 15 2.06 -12.46 -14.63
C ASP A 15 2.45 -11.14 -15.31
N LYS A 16 3.77 -10.90 -15.42
CA LYS A 16 4.34 -9.72 -16.09
C LYS A 16 4.11 -9.88 -17.60
N GLY A 17 2.84 -9.89 -18.00
CA GLY A 17 2.42 -9.84 -19.38
C GLY A 17 3.09 -8.65 -20.05
N HIS A 18 3.60 -8.89 -21.26
CA HIS A 18 4.50 -8.03 -22.01
C HIS A 18 3.87 -6.67 -22.34
N PHE A 19 3.92 -5.75 -21.38
CA PHE A 19 3.77 -4.33 -21.57
C PHE A 19 5.03 -3.80 -22.28
N THR A 20 5.08 -3.96 -23.61
CA THR A 20 6.24 -3.60 -24.44
C THR A 20 6.36 -2.09 -24.69
N SER A 21 5.40 -1.27 -24.27
CA SER A 21 5.51 0.19 -24.35
C SER A 21 6.23 0.75 -23.12
N GLU A 22 7.15 1.69 -23.37
CA GLU A 22 7.85 2.47 -22.34
C GLU A 22 6.88 3.07 -21.31
N SER A 23 5.73 3.57 -21.78
CA SER A 23 4.66 4.12 -20.92
C SER A 23 4.11 3.11 -19.91
N ALA A 24 4.03 1.83 -20.26
CA ALA A 24 3.48 0.82 -19.38
C ALA A 24 4.54 0.32 -18.37
N GLN A 25 5.83 0.33 -18.73
CA GLN A 25 6.91 0.10 -17.77
C GLN A 25 7.01 1.22 -16.73
N ILE A 26 6.86 2.48 -17.14
CA ILE A 26 6.80 3.65 -16.24
C ILE A 26 5.63 3.49 -15.27
N LEU A 27 4.43 3.19 -15.77
CA LEU A 27 3.23 3.03 -14.95
C LEU A 27 3.39 1.88 -13.93
N ILE A 28 4.00 0.76 -14.32
CA ILE A 28 4.30 -0.35 -13.39
C ILE A 28 5.26 0.11 -12.27
N GLY A 29 6.27 0.91 -12.62
CA GLY A 29 7.21 1.50 -11.65
C GLY A 29 6.51 2.44 -10.66
N GLU A 30 5.63 3.31 -11.15
CA GLU A 30 4.83 4.21 -10.32
C GLU A 30 3.91 3.44 -9.36
N ILE A 31 3.18 2.43 -9.86
CA ILE A 31 2.31 1.58 -9.03
C ILE A 31 3.12 0.86 -7.94
N MET A 32 4.29 0.32 -8.28
CA MET A 32 5.17 -0.33 -7.31
C MET A 32 5.69 0.64 -6.24
N GLY A 33 6.02 1.88 -6.63
CA GLY A 33 6.37 2.96 -5.71
C GLY A 33 5.21 3.30 -4.76
N CYS A 34 4.00 3.49 -5.29
CA CYS A 34 2.81 3.76 -4.50
C CYS A 34 2.52 2.63 -3.50
N ASN A 35 2.68 1.36 -3.88
CA ASN A 35 2.48 0.24 -2.96
C ASN A 35 3.43 0.28 -1.76
N ARG A 36 4.70 0.64 -1.99
CA ARG A 36 5.68 0.82 -0.91
C ARG A 36 5.30 1.97 0.03
N ASP A 37 4.83 3.08 -0.53
CA ASP A 37 4.37 4.23 0.27
C ASP A 37 3.13 3.87 1.10
N LEU A 38 2.20 3.10 0.53
CA LEU A 38 1.02 2.59 1.24
C LEU A 38 1.39 1.67 2.41
N GLU A 39 2.39 0.79 2.24
CA GLU A 39 2.90 -0.05 3.32
C GLU A 39 3.49 0.81 4.47
N ASN A 40 4.25 1.85 4.14
CA ASN A 40 4.80 2.78 5.14
C ASN A 40 3.69 3.51 5.90
N ILE A 41 2.65 4.00 5.20
CA ILE A 41 1.49 4.65 5.81
C ILE A 41 0.78 3.69 6.77
N LYS A 42 0.55 2.44 6.35
CA LYS A 42 -0.05 1.40 7.20
C LYS A 42 0.75 1.17 8.48
N GLN A 43 2.07 1.10 8.38
CA GLN A 43 2.93 0.94 9.55
C GLN A 43 2.85 2.16 10.48
N ASN A 44 2.88 3.38 9.94
CA ASN A 44 2.76 4.61 10.73
C ASN A 44 1.42 4.68 11.47
N ILE A 45 0.32 4.26 10.82
CA ILE A 45 -1.00 4.19 11.47
C ILE A 45 -0.98 3.19 12.63
N ASN A 46 -0.42 2.00 12.43
CA ASN A 46 -0.29 0.99 13.49
C ASN A 46 0.52 1.52 14.68
N ASP A 47 1.60 2.25 14.43
CA ASP A 47 2.44 2.84 15.47
C ASP A 47 1.67 3.90 16.27
N VAL A 48 0.89 4.76 15.60
CA VAL A 48 0.02 5.75 16.26
C VAL A 48 -1.05 5.05 17.09
N GLN A 49 -1.73 4.03 16.55
CA GLN A 49 -2.73 3.26 17.28
C GLN A 49 -2.15 2.62 18.55
N ASN A 50 -0.93 2.07 18.46
CA ASN A 50 -0.25 1.48 19.62
C ASN A 50 0.11 2.52 20.68
N LYS A 51 0.55 3.72 20.28
CA LYS A 51 0.78 4.83 21.20
C LYS A 51 -0.52 5.27 21.89
N MET A 52 -1.62 5.37 21.17
CA MET A 52 -2.93 5.71 21.74
C MET A 52 -3.39 4.67 22.77
N LYS A 53 -3.24 3.37 22.48
CA LYS A 53 -3.56 2.30 23.44
C LYS A 53 -2.77 2.44 24.74
N LYS A 54 -1.48 2.76 24.66
CA LYS A 54 -0.63 2.99 25.85
C LYS A 54 -1.11 4.19 26.68
N ILE A 55 -1.52 5.28 26.02
CA ILE A 55 -2.05 6.46 26.72
C ILE A 55 -3.34 6.10 27.46
N ILE A 56 -4.26 5.38 26.80
CA ILE A 56 -5.52 4.94 27.42
C ILE A 56 -5.26 4.01 28.61
N ASP A 57 -4.33 3.06 28.49
CA ASP A 57 -3.94 2.17 29.59
C ASP A 57 -3.39 2.93 30.80
N VAL A 58 -2.55 3.95 30.58
CA VAL A 58 -2.03 4.79 31.68
C VAL A 58 -3.16 5.58 32.34
N LEU A 59 -4.05 6.19 31.55
CA LEU A 59 -5.16 6.98 32.09
C LEU A 59 -6.18 6.13 32.88
N GLY A 60 -6.42 4.88 32.46
CA GLY A 60 -7.32 3.97 33.16
C GLY A 60 -6.77 3.39 34.48
N ARG A 61 -5.48 3.60 34.77
CA ARG A 61 -4.85 3.20 36.05
C ARG A 61 -4.90 4.29 37.12
N VAL A 62 -5.28 5.51 36.76
CA VAL A 62 -5.46 6.65 37.68
C VAL A 62 -6.90 6.67 38.15
#